data_AF-T1GZC0-F1
#
_entry.id   AF-T1GZC0-F1
#
_cell.length_a   1.000
_cell.length_b   1.000
_cell.length_c   1.000
_cell.angle_alpha   90.00
_cell.angle_beta   90.00
_cell.angle_gamma   90.00
#
_symmetry.space_group_name_H-M   'P 1'
#
loop_
_entity.id
_entity.type
_entity.pdbx_description
1 polymer ?
#
loop_
_entity_poly.entity_id
_entity_poly.type
_entity_poly.pdbx_seq_one_letter_code
_entity_poly.pdbx_strand_id
1 'polypeptide(L)'
;MLPALLIFFVTELHIYKEYAQYPLRRPGNVIASIAFGLEANSFTNPQNEFRKAGLSVTDISLRRVVDAISIFFIPKLSPLVKAKLFPPIAENAFRRIFSYTIKNRRESGLFRNDLVDILIAFQDASKNGETEIEFTDD
;
A
#
# COMPACT_ATOMS: atom_id res chain seq x y z
N MET A 1 25.23 -8.46 15.93
CA MET A 1 24.53 -8.11 14.68
C MET A 1 23.02 -7.90 14.88
N LEU A 2 22.30 -8.79 15.58
CA LEU A 2 20.87 -8.59 15.91
C LEU A 2 20.53 -7.29 16.70
N PRO A 3 21.34 -6.81 17.67
CA PRO A 3 20.99 -5.62 18.45
C PRO A 3 21.01 -4.33 17.62
N ALA A 4 21.97 -4.20 16.70
CA ALA A 4 22.11 -3.02 15.85
C ALA A 4 20.94 -2.90 14.86
N LEU A 5 20.44 -4.03 14.35
CA LEU A 5 19.31 -4.04 13.43
C LEU A 5 17.98 -3.71 14.13
N LEU A 6 17.80 -4.17 15.38
CA LEU A 6 16.63 -3.82 16.19
C LEU A 6 16.65 -2.33 16.57
N ILE A 7 17.82 -1.79 16.93
CA ILE A 7 17.99 -0.36 17.19
C ILE A 7 17.70 0.45 15.93
N PHE A 8 18.24 0.06 14.78
CA PHE A 8 17.97 0.71 13.49
C PHE A 8 16.47 0.75 13.17
N PHE A 9 15.78 -0.39 13.35
CA PHE A 9 14.33 -0.49 13.13
C PHE A 9 13.54 0.42 14.09
N VAL A 10 13.91 0.46 15.38
CA VAL A 10 13.26 1.30 16.39
C VAL A 10 13.52 2.80 16.14
N THR A 11 14.74 3.18 15.75
CA THR A 11 15.09 4.57 15.45
C THR A 11 14.45 5.07 14.16
N GLU A 12 14.41 4.27 13.10
CA GLU A 12 13.69 4.62 11.87
C GLU A 12 12.20 4.78 12.13
N LEU A 13 11.59 3.90 12.95
CA LEU A 13 10.19 4.02 13.35
C LEU A 13 9.91 5.30 14.16
N HIS A 14 10.87 5.77 14.96
CA HIS A 14 10.76 7.04 15.67
C HIS A 14 10.81 8.24 14.72
N ILE A 15 11.75 8.23 13.77
CA ILE A 15 11.90 9.23 12.72
C ILE A 15 10.63 9.29 11.84
N TYR A 16 10.04 8.14 11.50
CA TYR A 16 8.81 8.07 10.71
C TYR A 16 7.59 8.70 11.40
N LYS A 17 7.54 8.76 12.75
CA LYS A 17 6.47 9.45 13.48
C LYS A 17 6.55 10.97 13.35
N GLU A 18 7.75 11.53 13.24
CA GLU A 18 7.98 12.97 13.16
C GLU A 18 7.54 13.56 11.80
N TYR A 19 7.69 12.80 10.71
CA TYR A 19 7.19 13.19 9.37
C TYR A 19 5.66 13.35 9.29
N ALA A 20 4.89 12.87 10.29
CA ALA A 20 3.43 12.98 10.29
C ALA A 20 2.90 14.41 10.55
N GLN A 21 3.77 15.36 10.95
CA GLN A 21 3.39 16.69 11.41
C GLN A 21 3.18 17.74 10.30
N TYR A 22 3.71 17.56 9.08
CA TYR A 22 3.60 18.56 8.02
C TYR A 22 2.24 18.53 7.29
N PRO A 23 1.42 19.60 7.35
CA PRO A 23 0.04 19.58 6.85
C PRO A 23 -0.07 19.69 5.32
N LEU A 24 0.90 20.30 4.63
CA LEU A 24 0.76 20.67 3.22
C LEU A 24 1.16 19.59 2.21
N ARG A 25 1.87 18.52 2.62
CA ARG A 25 2.25 17.45 1.69
C ARG A 25 2.56 16.14 2.40
N ARG A 26 1.53 15.42 2.85
CA ARG A 26 1.70 14.06 3.36
C ARG A 26 2.08 13.13 2.19
N PRO A 27 3.19 12.39 2.27
CA PRO A 27 3.57 11.43 1.22
C PRO A 27 2.43 10.45 0.89
N GLY A 28 1.62 10.09 1.89
CA GLY A 28 0.42 9.27 1.71
C GLY A 28 -0.60 9.83 0.71
N ASN A 29 -0.80 11.16 0.63
CA ASN A 29 -1.70 11.76 -0.36
C ASN A 29 -1.18 11.62 -1.78
N VAL A 30 0.13 11.82 -1.97
CA VAL A 30 0.79 11.67 -3.27
C VAL A 30 0.72 10.21 -3.71
N ILE A 31 1.08 9.28 -2.81
CA ILE A 31 1.02 7.84 -3.04
C ILE A 31 -0.42 7.39 -3.35
N ALA A 32 -1.41 7.88 -2.61
CA ALA A 32 -2.82 7.57 -2.87
C ALA A 32 -3.27 8.04 -4.27
N SER A 33 -2.79 9.19 -4.70
CA SER A 33 -3.12 9.74 -6.00
C SER A 33 -2.48 8.95 -7.14
N ILE A 34 -1.16 8.69 -7.06
CA ILE A 34 -0.43 7.98 -8.12
C ILE A 34 -0.78 6.49 -8.18
N ALA A 35 -0.95 5.83 -7.02
CA ALA A 35 -1.07 4.38 -6.96
C ALA A 35 -2.53 3.90 -6.99
N PHE A 36 -3.46 4.72 -6.51
CA PHE A 36 -4.87 4.33 -6.38
C PHE A 36 -5.83 5.27 -7.13
N GLY A 37 -5.30 6.28 -7.83
CA GLY A 37 -6.09 7.26 -8.56
C GLY A 37 -6.95 8.17 -7.68
N LEU A 38 -6.76 8.11 -6.36
CA LEU A 38 -7.61 8.78 -5.37
C LEU A 38 -7.33 10.29 -5.31
N GLU A 39 -8.35 11.07 -4.96
CA GLU A 39 -8.18 12.52 -4.77
C GLU A 39 -7.26 12.82 -3.58
N ALA A 40 -6.44 13.87 -3.73
CA ALA A 40 -5.40 14.31 -2.79
C ALA A 40 -5.92 14.66 -1.37
N ASN A 41 -7.24 14.71 -1.17
CA ASN A 41 -7.90 14.95 0.11
C ASN A 41 -8.27 13.66 0.88
N SER A 42 -7.85 12.49 0.39
CA SER A 42 -8.18 11.23 1.04
C SER A 42 -7.58 11.08 2.44
N PHE A 43 -6.47 11.75 2.78
CA PHE A 43 -5.97 11.78 4.17
C PHE A 43 -6.33 13.03 4.96
N THR A 44 -6.98 14.05 4.38
CA THR A 44 -7.44 15.20 5.18
C THR A 44 -8.72 14.88 5.94
N ASN A 45 -9.59 14.03 5.39
CA ASN A 45 -10.79 13.54 6.08
C ASN A 45 -10.45 12.41 7.08
N PRO A 46 -10.66 12.60 8.40
CA PRO A 46 -10.40 11.58 9.42
C PRO A 46 -11.24 10.31 9.25
N GLN A 47 -12.39 10.40 8.58
CA GLN A 47 -13.31 9.29 8.37
C GLN A 47 -13.02 8.49 7.09
N ASN A 48 -12.07 8.94 6.25
CA ASN A 48 -11.74 8.26 5.01
C ASN A 48 -11.20 6.85 5.28
N GLU A 49 -11.75 5.87 4.56
CA GLU A 49 -11.39 4.45 4.69
C GLU A 49 -9.91 4.20 4.36
N PHE A 50 -9.35 4.90 3.37
CA PHE A 50 -7.94 4.83 3.00
C PHE A 50 -7.03 5.36 4.11
N ARG A 51 -7.42 6.46 4.76
CA ARG A 51 -6.67 7.00 5.92
C ARG A 51 -6.69 6.02 7.08
N LYS A 52 -7.85 5.45 7.41
CA LYS A 52 -7.99 4.45 8.48
C LYS A 52 -7.19 3.19 8.17
N ALA A 53 -7.24 2.72 6.93
CA ALA A 53 -6.45 1.59 6.47
C ALA A 53 -4.95 1.87 6.59
N GLY A 54 -4.48 3.02 6.10
CA GLY A 54 -3.08 3.43 6.18
C GLY A 54 -2.58 3.56 7.62
N LEU A 55 -3.34 4.24 8.50
CA LEU A 55 -3.02 4.32 9.93
C LEU A 55 -3.03 2.94 10.59
N SER A 56 -3.97 2.09 10.17
CA SER A 56 -4.01 0.73 10.68
C SER A 56 -2.78 -0.06 10.25
N VAL A 57 -2.09 0.22 9.15
CA VAL A 57 -0.83 -0.48 8.78
C VAL A 57 0.35 0.03 9.60
N THR A 58 0.38 1.33 9.89
CA THR A 58 1.49 1.96 10.63
C THR A 58 1.39 1.77 12.15
N ASP A 59 0.27 1.26 12.65
CA ASP A 59 0.12 0.94 14.06
C ASP A 59 1.09 -0.17 14.51
N ILE A 60 1.76 0.04 15.64
CA ILE A 60 2.81 -0.87 16.12
C ILE A 60 2.22 -1.68 17.26
N SER A 61 1.91 -2.95 17.01
CA SER A 61 1.49 -3.89 18.05
C SER A 61 2.52 -5.01 18.21
N LEU A 62 2.64 -5.56 19.42
CA LEU A 62 3.55 -6.68 19.71
C LEU A 62 3.33 -7.85 18.75
N ARG A 63 2.08 -8.13 18.40
CA ARG A 63 1.73 -9.15 17.41
C ARG A 63 2.36 -8.88 16.04
N ARG A 64 2.37 -7.62 15.57
CA ARG A 64 2.99 -7.25 14.29
C ARG A 64 4.50 -7.32 14.31
N VAL A 65 5.11 -7.00 15.44
CA VAL A 65 6.56 -7.17 15.60
C VAL A 65 6.91 -8.65 15.47
N VAL A 66 6.13 -9.54 16.10
CA VAL A 66 6.30 -11.00 15.95
C VAL A 66 6.05 -11.45 14.51
N ASP A 67 4.98 -10.98 13.87
CA ASP A 67 4.66 -11.33 12.48
C ASP A 67 5.77 -10.85 11.52
N ALA A 68 6.28 -9.63 11.68
CA ALA A 68 7.37 -9.08 10.89
C ALA A 68 8.68 -9.86 11.11
N ILE A 69 9.04 -10.16 12.37
CA ILE A 69 10.24 -10.94 12.67
C ILE A 69 10.15 -12.33 12.05
N SER A 70 8.97 -12.95 12.14
CA SER A 70 8.69 -14.26 11.57
C SER A 70 8.81 -14.24 10.03
N ILE A 71 8.31 -13.20 9.37
CA ILE A 71 8.38 -13.09 7.90
C ILE A 71 9.82 -12.84 7.42
N PHE A 72 10.56 -11.93 8.08
CA PHE A 72 11.87 -11.48 7.59
C PHE A 72 13.06 -12.31 8.11
N PHE A 73 13.03 -12.79 9.37
CA PHE A 73 14.17 -13.48 9.98
C PHE A 73 13.98 -14.98 10.12
N ILE A 74 12.74 -15.46 10.30
CA ILE A 74 12.47 -16.88 10.52
C ILE A 74 11.30 -17.34 9.64
N PRO A 75 11.45 -17.34 8.30
CA PRO A 75 10.35 -17.62 7.36
C PRO A 75 9.72 -19.00 7.57
N LYS A 76 10.43 -19.96 8.19
CA LYS A 76 9.90 -21.27 8.59
C LYS A 76 8.82 -21.20 9.69
N LEU A 77 8.85 -20.18 10.54
CA LEU A 77 7.84 -19.94 11.58
C LEU A 77 6.62 -19.18 11.04
N SER A 78 6.77 -18.43 9.94
CA SER A 78 5.69 -17.65 9.32
C SER A 78 4.39 -18.44 9.10
N PRO A 79 4.42 -19.65 8.50
CA PRO A 79 3.20 -20.44 8.30
C PRO A 79 2.58 -20.96 9.60
N LEU A 80 3.37 -21.16 10.66
CA LEU A 80 2.89 -21.65 11.96
C LEU A 80 2.11 -20.56 12.73
N VAL A 81 2.65 -19.34 12.76
CA VAL A 81 2.01 -18.20 13.46
C VAL A 81 0.95 -17.52 12.59
N LYS A 82 0.78 -17.99 11.34
CA LYS A 82 -0.05 -17.35 10.30
C LYS A 82 0.26 -15.86 10.20
N ALA A 83 1.56 -15.55 10.17
CA ALA A 83 2.04 -14.17 10.17
C ALA A 83 1.49 -13.46 8.93
N LYS A 84 0.84 -12.31 9.14
CA LYS A 84 0.32 -11.47 8.06
C LYS A 84 1.08 -10.17 8.01
N LEU A 85 1.50 -9.78 6.81
CA LEU A 85 2.18 -8.51 6.59
C LEU A 85 1.24 -7.32 6.77
N PHE A 86 -0.01 -7.47 6.35
CA PHE A 86 -1.03 -6.43 6.45
C PHE A 86 -2.17 -6.87 7.38
N PRO A 87 -2.71 -5.95 8.20
CA PRO A 87 -3.90 -6.25 8.99
C PRO A 87 -5.10 -6.47 8.06
N PRO A 88 -6.06 -7.35 8.40
CA PRO A 88 -7.22 -7.66 7.57
C PRO A 88 -8.06 -6.43 7.20
N ILE A 89 -8.10 -5.43 8.08
CA ILE A 89 -8.83 -4.17 7.86
C ILE A 89 -8.22 -3.41 6.68
N ALA A 90 -6.89 -3.27 6.66
CA ALA A 90 -6.20 -2.61 5.56
C ALA A 90 -6.28 -3.42 4.27
N GLU A 91 -6.06 -4.73 4.36
CA GLU A 91 -6.15 -5.66 3.22
C GLU A 91 -7.51 -5.53 2.51
N ASN A 92 -8.60 -5.63 3.27
CA ASN A 92 -9.96 -5.53 2.72
C ASN A 92 -10.25 -4.13 2.16
N ALA A 93 -9.84 -3.07 2.86
CA ALA A 93 -10.05 -1.70 2.41
C ALA A 93 -9.32 -1.42 1.08
N PHE A 94 -8.02 -1.74 1.00
CA PHE A 94 -7.25 -1.54 -0.23
C PHE A 94 -7.80 -2.40 -1.37
N ARG A 95 -8.18 -3.67 -1.11
CA ARG A 95 -8.77 -4.54 -2.13
C ARG A 95 -10.08 -3.97 -2.68
N ARG A 96 -10.95 -3.44 -1.81
CA ARG A 96 -12.22 -2.81 -2.20
C ARG A 96 -11.98 -1.57 -3.04
N ILE A 97 -11.10 -0.68 -2.59
CA ILE A 97 -10.74 0.55 -3.30
C ILE A 97 -10.18 0.22 -4.69
N PHE A 98 -9.21 -0.69 -4.77
CA PHE A 98 -8.61 -1.07 -6.05
C PHE A 98 -9.64 -1.64 -7.03
N SER A 99 -10.49 -2.55 -6.53
CA SER A 99 -11.52 -3.20 -7.33
C SER A 99 -12.55 -2.19 -7.84
N TYR A 100 -12.93 -1.23 -6.98
CA TYR A 100 -13.81 -0.12 -7.35
C TYR A 100 -13.17 0.77 -8.41
N THR A 101 -11.92 1.22 -8.20
CA THR A 101 -11.23 2.10 -9.13
C THR A 101 -11.07 1.45 -10.50
N ILE A 102 -10.61 0.19 -10.57
CA ILE A 102 -10.49 -0.55 -11.85
C ILE A 102 -11.85 -0.65 -12.56
N LYS A 103 -12.91 -1.03 -11.83
CA LYS A 103 -14.26 -1.15 -12.40
C LYS A 103 -14.75 0.18 -12.96
N ASN A 104 -14.65 1.24 -12.16
CA ASN A 104 -15.04 2.59 -12.57
C ASN A 104 -14.23 3.06 -13.79
N ARG A 105 -12.94 2.72 -13.86
CA ARG A 105 -12.08 3.01 -15.02
C ARG A 105 -12.58 2.35 -16.30
N ARG A 106 -12.86 1.04 -16.23
CA ARG A 106 -13.36 0.26 -17.36
C ARG A 106 -14.73 0.73 -17.83
N GLU A 107 -15.60 1.15 -16.92
CA GLU A 107 -16.94 1.65 -17.24
C GLU A 107 -16.91 3.07 -17.81
N SER A 108 -16.05 3.95 -17.27
CA SER A 108 -15.97 5.36 -17.68
C SER A 108 -15.10 5.60 -18.92
N GLY A 109 -14.19 4.68 -19.26
CA GLY A 109 -13.22 4.85 -20.35
C GLY A 109 -12.19 5.97 -20.09
N LEU A 110 -12.10 6.48 -18.86
CA LEU A 110 -11.18 7.56 -18.50
C LEU A 110 -9.75 7.04 -18.36
N PHE A 111 -8.82 7.60 -19.12
CA PHE A 111 -7.38 7.33 -19.06
C PHE A 111 -6.66 8.53 -18.39
N ARG A 112 -5.75 8.30 -17.42
CA ARG A 112 -5.00 9.35 -16.69
C ARG A 112 -3.49 9.06 -16.63
N ASN A 113 -3.02 7.99 -17.27
CA ASN A 113 -1.61 7.59 -17.27
C ASN A 113 -1.08 7.34 -15.84
N ASP A 114 -1.88 6.72 -14.98
CA ASP A 114 -1.49 6.38 -13.61
C ASP A 114 -1.22 4.87 -13.42
N LEU A 115 -0.80 4.47 -12.21
CA LEU A 115 -0.49 3.07 -11.91
C LEU A 115 -1.68 2.13 -12.18
N VAL A 116 -2.91 2.60 -12.01
CA VAL A 116 -4.11 1.77 -12.22
C VAL A 116 -4.23 1.44 -13.71
N ASP A 117 -3.97 2.40 -14.58
CA ASP A 117 -4.01 2.20 -16.03
C ASP A 117 -2.93 1.19 -16.48
N ILE A 118 -1.72 1.31 -15.93
CA ILE A 118 -0.63 0.35 -16.15
C ILE A 118 -1.04 -1.07 -15.73
N LEU A 119 -1.68 -1.20 -14.56
CA LEU A 119 -2.11 -2.51 -14.05
C LEU A 119 -3.28 -3.11 -14.83
N ILE A 120 -4.17 -2.28 -15.39
CA ILE A 120 -5.23 -2.75 -16.30
C ILE A 120 -4.60 -3.27 -17.59
N ALA A 121 -3.69 -2.50 -18.20
CA ALA A 121 -2.97 -2.92 -19.41
C ALA A 121 -2.21 -4.23 -19.17
N PHE A 122 -1.50 -4.34 -18.04
CA PHE A 122 -0.81 -5.56 -17.67
C PHE A 122 -1.74 -6.77 -17.46
N GLN A 123 -2.89 -6.55 -16.82
CA GLN A 123 -3.88 -7.62 -16.65
C GLN A 123 -4.43 -8.11 -17.99
N ASP A 124 -4.66 -7.19 -18.93
CA ASP A 124 -5.26 -7.52 -20.22
C ASP A 124 -4.23 -8.17 -21.16
N ALA A 125 -2.98 -7.69 -21.17
CA ALA A 125 -1.86 -8.35 -21.84
C ALA A 125 -1.62 -9.79 -21.32
N SER A 126 -1.64 -9.97 -19.99
CA SER A 126 -1.50 -11.29 -19.37
C SER A 126 -2.63 -12.26 -19.75
N LYS A 127 -3.85 -11.77 -20.02
CA LYS A 127 -4.96 -12.62 -20.50
C LYS A 127 -4.81 -12.98 -21.98
N ASN A 128 -4.25 -12.07 -22.77
CA ASN A 128 -4.04 -12.25 -24.20
C ASN A 128 -2.77 -13.07 -24.52
N GLY A 129 -1.93 -13.34 -23.52
CA GLY A 129 -0.66 -14.06 -23.70
C GLY A 129 0.47 -13.17 -24.21
N GLU A 130 0.30 -11.86 -24.19
CA GLU A 130 1.27 -10.87 -24.63
C GLU A 130 2.25 -10.57 -23.49
N THR A 131 3.55 -10.63 -23.78
CA THR A 131 4.62 -10.46 -22.78
C THR A 131 5.24 -9.07 -22.78
N GLU A 132 4.87 -8.25 -23.76
CA GLU A 132 5.46 -6.93 -24.01
C GLU A 132 4.32 -5.92 -24.12
N ILE A 133 4.35 -4.91 -23.25
CA ILE A 133 3.38 -3.82 -23.23
C ILE A 133 4.13 -2.62 -23.78
N GLU A 134 3.82 -2.25 -25.02
CA GLU A 134 4.38 -1.06 -25.64
C GLU A 134 3.67 0.16 -25.05
N PHE A 135 4.38 0.87 -24.16
CA PHE A 135 3.91 2.14 -23.64
C PHE A 135 4.31 3.22 -24.65
N THR A 136 3.36 3.68 -25.46
CA THR A 136 3.57 4.81 -26.37
C THR A 136 3.72 6.09 -25.54
N ASP A 137 4.88 6.74 -25.65
CA ASP A 137 5.17 8.05 -25.04
C ASP A 137 4.48 9.17 -25.84
N ASP A 138 3.14 9.28 -25.76
CA ASP A 138 2.37 10.43 -26.29
C ASP A 138 2.02 11.44 -25.18
#